data_AF-A0A2H1FCU0-F1
#
_entry.id   AF-A0A2H1FCU0-F1
#
_cell.length_a   1.000
_cell.length_b   1.000
_cell.length_c   1.000
_cell.angle_alpha   90.00
_cell.angle_beta   90.00
_cell.angle_gamma   90.00
#
_symmetry.space_group_name_H-M   'P 1'
#
loop_
_entity.id
_entity.type
_entity.pdbx_description
1 polymer ?
#
loop_
_entity_poly.entity_id
_entity_poly.type
_entity_poly.pdbx_seq_one_letter_code
_entity_poly.pdbx_strand_id
1 'polypeptide(L)'
;MSFKRILTMKVLVDEMYDGFDARLKEFGYEAFSVKKLIAEGKKLSSDYSVIKYAHENGMIVVTEDVEIGNACKENDIRCVLLDSETIFQIILEELSKHKDR
;
A
#
# COMPACT_ATOMS: atom_id res chain seq x y z
N MET A 1 20.99 -26.89 7.93
CA MET A 1 20.35 -25.63 8.35
C MET A 1 19.63 -25.04 7.16
N SER A 2 18.31 -25.13 7.11
CA SER A 2 17.53 -24.54 6.01
C SER A 2 17.32 -23.07 6.31
N PHE A 3 17.99 -22.18 5.55
CA PHE A 3 17.75 -20.75 5.59
C PHE A 3 16.34 -20.53 5.02
N LYS A 4 15.33 -20.52 5.89
CA LYS A 4 13.97 -20.16 5.49
C LYS A 4 14.06 -18.71 5.04
N ARG A 5 14.04 -18.48 3.72
CA ARG A 5 14.01 -17.15 3.12
C ARG A 5 12.77 -16.47 3.68
N ILE A 6 12.93 -15.55 4.64
CA ILE A 6 11.84 -14.70 5.10
C ILE A 6 11.52 -13.84 3.87
N LEU A 7 10.42 -14.16 3.19
CA LEU A 7 9.91 -13.35 2.10
C LEU A 7 9.38 -12.07 2.74
N THR A 8 10.22 -11.03 2.74
CA THR A 8 9.83 -9.69 3.18
C THR A 8 8.75 -9.17 2.23
N MET A 9 7.61 -8.75 2.76
CA MET A 9 6.52 -8.23 1.92
C MET A 9 6.94 -6.90 1.28
N LYS A 10 6.77 -6.80 -0.04
CA LYS A 10 7.04 -5.57 -0.79
C LYS A 10 5.81 -4.69 -0.85
N VAL A 11 5.95 -3.42 -0.51
CA VAL A 11 4.84 -2.47 -0.43
C VAL A 11 5.15 -1.26 -1.30
N LEU A 12 4.17 -0.81 -2.08
CA LEU A 12 4.22 0.44 -2.82
C LEU A 12 3.17 1.38 -2.23
N VAL A 13 3.60 2.41 -1.51
CA VAL A 13 2.70 3.45 -1.01
C VAL A 13 2.50 4.50 -2.09
N ASP A 14 1.25 4.88 -2.27
CA ASP A 14 0.82 5.93 -3.19
C ASP A 14 1.50 7.28 -2.88
N GLU A 15 1.49 8.22 -3.84
CA GLU A 15 2.15 9.52 -3.77
C GLU A 15 1.72 10.33 -2.54
N MET A 16 0.45 10.25 -2.16
CA MET A 16 -0.15 10.93 -1.01
C MET A 16 0.40 10.44 0.33
N TYR A 17 0.97 9.22 0.36
CA TYR A 17 1.52 8.57 1.56
C TYR A 17 3.06 8.58 1.57
N ASP A 18 3.70 9.49 0.83
CA ASP A 18 5.15 9.65 0.87
C ASP A 18 5.67 9.80 2.31
N GLY A 19 6.73 9.05 2.65
CA GLY A 19 7.27 8.96 4.00
C GLY A 19 6.73 7.77 4.81
N PHE A 20 5.56 7.22 4.48
CA PHE A 20 5.10 5.96 5.08
C PHE A 20 5.96 4.78 4.66
N ASP A 21 6.60 4.83 3.48
CA ASP A 21 7.59 3.85 3.05
C ASP A 21 8.75 3.72 4.05
N ALA A 22 9.21 4.83 4.63
CA ALA A 22 10.27 4.82 5.63
C ALA A 22 9.79 4.20 6.95
N ARG A 23 8.60 4.60 7.41
CA ARG A 23 7.99 4.03 8.63
C ARG A 23 7.77 2.53 8.46
N LEU A 24 7.20 2.08 7.34
CA LEU A 24 6.99 0.65 7.07
C LEU A 24 8.30 -0.15 7.08
N LYS A 25 9.42 0.42 6.61
CA LYS A 25 10.74 -0.22 6.72
C LYS A 25 11.16 -0.46 8.17
N GLU A 26 10.84 0.45 9.08
CA GLU A 26 11.11 0.28 10.52
C GLU A 26 10.35 -0.91 11.11
N PHE A 27 9.19 -1.26 10.53
CA PHE A 27 8.40 -2.44 10.90
C PHE A 27 8.74 -3.71 10.09
N GLY A 28 9.82 -3.69 9.30
CA GLY A 28 10.33 -4.86 8.59
C GLY A 28 9.71 -5.13 7.21
N TYR A 29 9.07 -4.13 6.58
CA TYR A 29 8.59 -4.23 5.21
C TYR A 29 9.62 -3.72 4.20
N GLU A 30 9.63 -4.29 2.99
CA GLU A 30 10.37 -3.74 1.85
C GLU A 30 9.49 -2.72 1.12
N ALA A 31 9.43 -1.48 1.65
CA ALA A 31 8.48 -0.47 1.17
C ALA A 31 9.08 0.59 0.24
N PHE A 32 8.27 1.11 -0.69
CA PHE A 32 8.65 2.13 -1.67
C PHE A 32 7.55 3.18 -1.77
N SER A 33 7.90 4.42 -2.12
CA SER A 33 6.97 5.52 -2.38
C SER A 33 6.91 5.79 -3.88
N VAL A 34 5.70 5.87 -4.45
CA VAL A 34 5.50 6.22 -5.87
C VAL A 34 6.20 7.55 -6.18
N LYS A 35 6.03 8.56 -5.33
CA LYS A 35 6.64 9.89 -5.49
C LYS A 35 8.17 9.83 -5.57
N LYS A 36 8.82 9.02 -4.71
CA LYS A 36 10.28 8.82 -4.75
C LYS A 36 10.73 8.08 -6.00
N LEU A 37 10.00 7.05 -6.42
CA LEU A 37 10.31 6.31 -7.64
C LEU A 37 10.17 7.19 -8.90
N ILE A 38 9.19 8.10 -8.94
CA ILE A 38 9.07 9.11 -10.00
C ILE A 38 10.28 10.04 -10.00
N ALA A 39 10.71 10.51 -8.82
CA ALA A 39 11.90 11.35 -8.69
C ALA A 39 13.20 10.63 -9.12
N GLU A 40 13.25 9.30 -8.98
CA GLU A 40 14.33 8.44 -9.50
C GLU A 40 14.23 8.19 -11.03
N GLY A 41 13.21 8.73 -11.69
CA GLY A 41 13.01 8.63 -13.14
C GLY A 41 12.15 7.44 -13.60
N LYS A 42 11.45 6.75 -12.69
CA LYS A 42 10.48 5.72 -13.07
C LYS A 42 9.25 6.36 -13.71
N LYS A 43 8.74 5.73 -14.76
CA LYS A 43 7.53 6.16 -15.48
C LYS A 43 6.27 5.66 -14.78
N LEU A 44 5.90 6.30 -13.67
CA LEU A 44 4.74 5.97 -12.84
C LEU A 44 3.72 7.12 -12.84
N SER A 45 3.43 7.69 -14.01
CA SER A 45 2.64 8.94 -14.15
C SER A 45 1.13 8.74 -14.27
N SER A 46 0.64 7.52 -14.06
CA SER A 46 -0.79 7.18 -14.09
C SER A 46 -1.08 5.96 -13.24
N ASP A 47 -2.33 5.83 -12.80
CA ASP A 47 -2.86 4.70 -12.02
C ASP A 47 -2.49 3.36 -12.65
N TYR A 48 -2.72 3.22 -13.96
CA TYR A 48 -2.35 2.01 -14.71
C TYR A 48 -0.85 1.68 -14.58
N SER A 49 0.02 2.68 -14.73
CA SER A 49 1.47 2.46 -14.65
C SER A 49 1.94 2.10 -13.24
N VAL A 50 1.33 2.68 -12.21
CA VAL A 50 1.59 2.37 -10.80
C VAL A 50 1.15 0.93 -10.48
N ILE A 51 -0.09 0.58 -10.80
CA ILE A 51 -0.66 -0.75 -10.58
C ILE A 51 0.13 -1.82 -11.31
N LYS A 52 0.45 -1.58 -12.59
CA LYS A 52 1.25 -2.49 -13.40
C LYS A 52 2.64 -2.70 -12.81
N TYR A 53 3.32 -1.62 -12.41
CA TYR A 53 4.62 -1.71 -11.78
C TYR A 53 4.57 -2.53 -10.48
N ALA A 54 3.56 -2.30 -9.64
CA ALA A 54 3.38 -3.05 -8.41
C ALA A 54 3.19 -4.55 -8.69
N HIS A 55 2.32 -4.88 -9.64
CA HIS A 55 2.06 -6.26 -10.05
C HIS A 55 3.31 -6.96 -10.61
N GLU A 56 4.01 -6.34 -11.56
CA GLU A 56 5.23 -6.89 -12.17
C GLU A 56 6.36 -7.12 -11.16
N ASN A 57 6.39 -6.34 -10.07
CA ASN A 57 7.40 -6.45 -9.02
C ASN A 57 6.90 -7.20 -7.77
N GLY A 58 5.72 -7.82 -7.82
CA GLY A 58 5.16 -8.60 -6.71
C GLY A 58 4.88 -7.77 -5.46
N MET A 59 4.60 -6.49 -5.62
CA MET A 59 4.30 -5.54 -4.55
C MET A 59 2.81 -5.52 -4.21
N ILE A 60 2.49 -5.00 -3.02
CA ILE A 60 1.13 -4.65 -2.61
C ILE A 60 1.00 -3.13 -2.67
N VAL A 61 0.00 -2.63 -3.39
CA VAL A 61 -0.29 -1.18 -3.44
C VAL A 61 -1.02 -0.77 -2.16
N VAL A 62 -0.66 0.37 -1.58
CA VAL A 62 -1.40 1.00 -0.47
C VAL A 62 -1.84 2.38 -0.94
N THR A 63 -3.15 2.60 -1.00
CA THR A 63 -3.75 3.83 -1.55
C THR A 63 -5.08 4.13 -0.89
N GLU A 64 -5.51 5.40 -0.94
CA GLU A 64 -6.87 5.85 -0.65
C GLU A 64 -7.72 6.03 -1.92
N ASP A 65 -7.09 5.93 -3.09
CA ASP A 65 -7.74 6.10 -4.38
C ASP A 65 -8.61 4.88 -4.71
N VAL A 66 -9.92 5.11 -4.74
CA VAL A 66 -10.94 4.10 -5.02
C VAL A 66 -10.84 3.58 -6.45
N GLU A 67 -10.40 4.39 -7.41
CA GLU A 67 -10.21 3.96 -8.80
C GLU A 67 -9.04 2.98 -8.88
N ILE A 68 -7.93 3.28 -8.21
CA ILE A 68 -6.79 2.35 -8.10
C ILE A 68 -7.21 1.05 -7.38
N GLY A 69 -7.94 1.16 -6.27
CA GLY A 69 -8.41 0.01 -5.50
C GLY A 69 -9.35 -0.90 -6.30
N ASN A 70 -10.31 -0.31 -7.04
CA ASN A 70 -11.21 -1.04 -7.93
C ASN A 70 -10.45 -1.72 -9.07
N ALA A 71 -9.54 -1.01 -9.72
CA ALA A 71 -8.71 -1.57 -10.78
C ALA A 71 -7.85 -2.74 -10.26
N CYS A 72 -7.30 -2.65 -9.05
CA CYS A 72 -6.59 -3.76 -8.43
C CYS A 72 -7.50 -4.98 -8.24
N LYS A 73 -8.71 -4.78 -7.71
CA LYS A 73 -9.70 -5.84 -7.47
C LYS A 73 -10.13 -6.53 -8.77
N GLU A 74 -10.40 -5.76 -9.82
CA GLU A 74 -10.81 -6.27 -11.13
C GLU A 74 -9.72 -7.11 -11.81
N ASN A 75 -8.45 -6.83 -11.52
CA ASN A 75 -7.29 -7.47 -12.15
C ASN A 75 -6.60 -8.51 -11.24
N ASP A 76 -7.20 -8.87 -10.10
CA ASP A 76 -6.61 -9.79 -9.09
C ASP A 76 -5.22 -9.34 -8.59
N ILE A 77 -5.04 -8.02 -8.46
CA ILE A 77 -3.81 -7.40 -7.97
C ILE A 77 -3.98 -7.10 -6.48
N ARG A 78 -2.98 -7.48 -5.69
CA ARG A 78 -2.97 -7.26 -4.25
C ARG A 78 -2.88 -5.77 -3.93
N CYS A 79 -3.87 -5.25 -3.23
CA CYS A 79 -3.96 -3.86 -2.80
C CYS A 79 -4.55 -3.76 -1.39
N VAL A 80 -4.11 -2.76 -0.65
CA VAL A 80 -4.73 -2.28 0.59
C VAL A 80 -5.37 -0.94 0.25
N LEU A 81 -6.70 -0.93 0.12
CA LEU A 81 -7.48 0.28 -0.08
C LEU A 81 -7.85 0.85 1.28
N LEU A 82 -7.51 2.11 1.52
CA LEU A 82 -7.81 2.88 2.73
C LEU A 82 -8.86 3.94 2.44
N ASP A 83 -9.96 3.53 1.80
CA ASP A 83 -11.06 4.42 1.43
C ASP A 83 -11.86 4.89 2.66
N SER A 84 -12.80 5.81 2.43
CA SER A 84 -13.62 6.41 3.49
C SER A 84 -14.37 5.37 4.33
N GLU A 85 -14.85 4.29 3.72
CA GLU A 85 -15.52 3.20 4.43
C GLU A 85 -14.53 2.43 5.31
N THR A 86 -13.34 2.09 4.79
CA THR A 86 -12.28 1.43 5.56
C THR A 86 -11.85 2.27 6.76
N ILE A 87 -11.64 3.57 6.56
CA ILE A 87 -11.33 4.51 7.65
C ILE A 87 -12.48 4.62 8.65
N PHE A 88 -13.73 4.66 8.18
CA PHE A 88 -14.90 4.70 9.05
C PHE A 88 -15.00 3.46 9.94
N GLN A 89 -14.72 2.27 9.41
CA GLN A 89 -14.67 1.03 10.21
C GLN A 89 -13.57 1.06 11.27
N ILE A 90 -12.38 1.57 10.93
CA ILE A 90 -11.29 1.77 11.91
C ILE A 90 -11.74 2.75 13.02
N ILE A 91 -12.41 3.84 12.66
CA ILE A 91 -12.96 4.80 13.64
C ILE A 91 -13.97 4.13 14.57
N LEU A 92 -14.90 3.32 14.03
CA LEU A 92 -15.88 2.59 14.84
C LEU A 92 -15.19 1.60 15.80
N GLU A 93 -14.17 0.89 15.32
CA GLU A 93 -13.38 -0.04 16.13
C GLU A 93 -12.68 0.69 17.29
N GLU A 94 -12.01 1.81 17.02
CA GLU A 94 -11.34 2.58 18.08
C GLU A 94 -12.34 3.16 19.08
N LEU A 95 -13.47 3.72 18.62
CA LEU A 95 -14.51 4.24 19.51
C LEU A 95 -15.16 3.17 20.38
N SER A 96 -15.28 1.93 19.89
CA SER A 96 -15.86 0.82 20.64
C SER A 96 -15.10 0.53 21.94
N LYS A 97 -13.77 0.75 21.96
CA LYS A 97 -12.91 0.58 23.14
C LYS A 97 -13.24 1.54 24.28
N HIS A 98 -14.05 2.57 24.02
CA HIS A 98 -14.44 3.59 24.98
C HIS A 98 -15.92 3.52 25.39
N LYS A 99 -16.76 2.73 24.71
CA LYS A 99 -18.22 2.71 24.96
C LYS A 99 -18.65 2.11 26.30
N ASP A 100 -17.80 1.30 26.91
CA ASP A 100 -18.07 0.61 28.19
C ASP A 100 -17.18 1.12 29.35
N ARG A 101 -16.64 2.35 29.25
CA ARG A 101 -15.90 3.02 30.33
C ARG A 101 -16.77 4.03 31.08
#